data_AF-A0A957T3H5-F1
#
_entry.id   AF-A0A957T3H5-F1
#
_cell.length_a   1.000
_cell.length_b   1.000
_cell.length_c   1.000
_cell.angle_alpha   90.00
_cell.angle_beta   90.00
_cell.angle_gamma   90.00
#
_symmetry.space_group_name_H-M   'P 1'
#
loop_
_entity.id
_entity.type
_entity.pdbx_description
1 polymer ?
#
loop_
_entity_poly.entity_id
_entity_poly.type
_entity_poly.pdbx_seq_one_letter_code
_entity_poly.pdbx_strand_id
1 'polypeptide(L)'
;MDTATSVAPRQAWIMAARPKTLPASVAPIVVGMALAFADGRFRWGPALGAFVCAMLLQIGSNFANDYFDFFKGADTHERLGPTRATAAGLLTPTAMRTGMLLVFGGAALMGL
;
A
#
# COMPACT_ATOMS: atom_id res chain seq x y z
N MET A 1 21.20 -18.68 -21.16
CA MET A 1 21.66 -17.55 -20.34
C MET A 1 20.49 -16.58 -20.35
N ASP A 2 19.56 -16.82 -19.43
CA ASP A 2 18.19 -16.30 -19.55
C ASP A 2 18.16 -14.81 -19.23
N THR A 3 17.59 -14.04 -20.16
CA THR A 3 17.28 -12.63 -20.04
C THR A 3 16.33 -12.41 -18.87
N ALA A 4 16.89 -12.21 -17.67
CA ALA A 4 16.17 -11.72 -16.51
C ALA A 4 15.52 -10.39 -16.90
N THR A 5 14.20 -10.38 -17.05
CA THR A 5 13.45 -9.18 -17.40
C THR A 5 13.56 -8.22 -16.22
N SER A 6 14.45 -7.22 -16.33
CA SER A 6 14.64 -6.22 -15.29
C SER A 6 13.34 -5.40 -15.16
N VAL A 7 12.55 -5.66 -14.12
CA VAL A 7 11.38 -4.84 -13.80
C VAL A 7 11.85 -3.44 -13.44
N ALA A 8 11.28 -2.41 -14.08
CA ALA A 8 11.65 -1.04 -13.77
C ALA A 8 11.32 -0.71 -12.29
N PRO A 9 12.14 0.09 -11.59
CA PRO A 9 11.93 0.40 -10.17
C PRO A 9 10.51 0.90 -9.85
N ARG A 10 9.94 1.75 -10.72
CA ARG A 10 8.56 2.25 -10.60
C ARG A 10 7.53 1.11 -10.60
N GLN A 11 7.71 0.14 -11.48
CA GLN A 11 6.80 -1.00 -11.60
C GLN A 11 6.90 -1.92 -10.38
N ALA A 12 8.11 -2.10 -9.83
CA ALA A 12 8.30 -2.84 -8.58
C ALA A 12 7.52 -2.20 -7.40
N TRP A 13 7.56 -0.86 -7.28
CA TRP A 13 6.77 -0.15 -6.27
C TRP A 13 5.25 -0.26 -6.49
N ILE A 14 4.78 -0.18 -7.74
CA ILE A 14 3.35 -0.40 -8.06
C ILE A 14 2.93 -1.81 -7.68
N MET A 15 3.74 -2.83 -7.99
CA MET A 15 3.46 -4.21 -7.61
C MET A 15 3.42 -4.38 -6.08
N ALA A 16 4.38 -3.81 -5.36
CA ALA A 16 4.43 -3.83 -3.90
C ALA A 16 3.22 -3.14 -3.26
N ALA A 17 2.68 -2.09 -3.90
CA ALA A 17 1.50 -1.37 -3.42
C ALA A 17 0.19 -2.18 -3.56
N ARG A 18 0.21 -3.27 -4.35
CA ARG A 18 -0.91 -4.20 -4.61
C ARG A 18 -2.21 -3.47 -4.98
N PRO A 19 -2.32 -2.91 -6.20
CA PRO A 19 -3.47 -2.10 -6.61
C PRO A 19 -4.82 -2.81 -6.45
N LYS A 20 -4.83 -4.14 -6.58
CA LYS A 20 -6.03 -4.98 -6.39
C LYS A 20 -6.59 -4.94 -4.96
N THR A 21 -5.81 -4.56 -3.94
CA THR A 21 -6.29 -4.43 -2.55
C THR A 21 -6.82 -3.03 -2.25
N LEU A 22 -6.51 -2.03 -3.07
CA LEU A 22 -6.88 -0.63 -2.80
C LEU A 22 -8.40 -0.39 -2.78
N PRO A 23 -9.22 -0.99 -3.67
CA PRO A 23 -10.67 -0.80 -3.59
C PRO A 23 -11.28 -1.14 -2.22
N ALA A 24 -10.69 -2.10 -1.48
CA ALA A 24 -11.15 -2.47 -0.15
C ALA A 24 -11.01 -1.33 0.87
N SER A 25 -9.97 -0.50 0.78
CA SER A 25 -9.82 0.65 1.68
C SER A 25 -10.63 1.88 1.23
N VAL A 26 -11.11 1.93 -0.02
CA VAL A 26 -12.02 2.98 -0.50
C VAL A 26 -13.45 2.78 -0.01
N ALA A 27 -13.91 1.53 0.09
CA ALA A 27 -15.27 1.19 0.50
C ALA A 27 -15.75 1.91 1.80
N PRO A 28 -15.03 1.86 2.93
CA PRO A 28 -15.47 2.55 4.15
C PRO A 28 -15.50 4.08 3.99
N ILE A 29 -14.65 4.65 3.14
CA ILE A 29 -14.63 6.09 2.87
C ILE A 29 -15.89 6.53 2.13
N VAL A 30 -16.30 5.77 1.12
CA VAL A 30 -17.55 6.03 0.38
C VAL A 30 -18.76 5.94 1.32
N VAL A 31 -18.79 4.95 2.21
CA VAL A 31 -19.85 4.83 3.22
C VAL A 31 -19.88 6.06 4.14
N GLY A 32 -18.73 6.50 4.65
CA GLY A 32 -18.64 7.70 5.48
C GLY A 32 -19.06 8.97 4.74
N MET A 33 -18.70 9.11 3.46
CA MET A 33 -19.14 10.22 2.61
C MET A 33 -20.66 10.23 2.43
N ALA A 34 -21.27 9.07 2.19
CA ALA A 34 -22.71 8.94 2.03
C ALA A 34 -23.48 9.32 3.31
N LEU A 35 -22.97 8.89 4.48
CA LEU A 35 -23.54 9.28 5.78
C LEU A 35 -23.44 10.79 6.02
N ALA A 36 -22.26 11.38 5.78
CA ALA A 36 -22.07 12.81 5.93
C ALA A 36 -22.96 13.62 4.97
N PHE A 37 -23.20 13.10 3.77
CA PHE A 37 -24.11 13.71 2.78
C PHE A 37 -25.57 13.64 3.24
N ALA A 38 -26.02 12.50 3.76
CA ALA A 38 -27.37 12.33 4.30
C ALA A 38 -27.64 13.29 5.47
N ASP A 39 -26.63 13.56 6.30
CA ASP A 39 -26.73 14.50 7.43
C ASP A 39 -26.59 15.98 7.03
N GLY A 40 -26.40 16.29 5.74
CA GLY A 40 -26.15 17.67 5.26
C GLY A 40 -24.82 18.26 5.72
N ARG A 41 -23.87 17.40 6.17
CA ARG A 41 -22.57 17.79 6.73
C ARG A 41 -21.39 17.42 5.83
N PHE A 42 -21.65 17.02 4.60
CA PHE A 42 -20.62 16.63 3.66
C PHE A 42 -19.66 17.79 3.36
N ARG A 43 -18.35 17.50 3.45
CA ARG A 43 -17.29 18.46 3.14
C ARG A 43 -16.21 17.76 2.32
N TRP A 44 -15.83 18.37 1.20
CA TRP A 44 -14.80 17.83 0.30
C TRP A 44 -13.43 17.69 0.97
N GLY A 45 -13.04 18.64 1.83
CA GLY A 45 -11.74 18.59 2.52
C GLY A 45 -11.55 17.30 3.33
N PRO A 46 -12.40 17.02 4.34
CA PRO A 46 -12.36 15.78 5.10
C PRO A 46 -12.52 14.52 4.24
N ALA A 47 -13.39 14.55 3.21
CA ALA A 47 -13.59 13.41 2.33
C ALA A 47 -12.31 13.04 1.54
N LEU A 48 -11.65 14.04 0.93
CA LEU A 48 -10.39 13.85 0.22
C LEU A 48 -9.26 13.45 1.18
N GLY A 49 -9.20 14.07 2.36
CA GLY A 49 -8.23 13.73 3.39
C GLY A 49 -8.35 12.27 3.84
N ALA A 50 -9.57 11.82 4.13
CA ALA A 50 -9.86 10.45 4.52
C ALA A 50 -9.56 9.44 3.40
N PHE A 51 -9.89 9.79 2.14
CA PHE A 51 -9.57 8.95 0.98
C PHE A 51 -8.05 8.75 0.82
N VAL A 52 -7.28 9.85 0.81
CA VAL A 52 -5.82 9.78 0.67
C VAL A 52 -5.19 9.05 1.85
N CYS A 53 -5.63 9.33 3.08
CA CYS A 53 -5.16 8.64 4.27
C CYS A 53 -5.42 7.13 4.19
N ALA A 54 -6.63 6.69 3.82
CA ALA A 54 -6.97 5.28 3.67
C ALA A 54 -6.16 4.57 2.56
N MET A 55 -5.87 5.27 1.45
CA MET A 55 -4.99 4.76 0.41
C MET A 55 -3.56 4.57 0.93
N LEU A 56 -3.00 5.57 1.60
CA LEU A 56 -1.65 5.49 2.16
C LEU A 56 -1.55 4.39 3.22
N LEU A 57 -2.52 4.27 4.13
CA LEU A 57 -2.53 3.20 5.12
C LEU A 57 -2.58 1.81 4.46
N GLN A 58 -3.40 1.61 3.42
CA GLN A 58 -3.46 0.34 2.71
C GLN A 58 -2.15 0.00 2.00
N ILE A 59 -1.51 0.98 1.35
CA ILE A 59 -0.19 0.82 0.72
C ILE A 59 0.88 0.52 1.78
N GLY A 60 0.87 1.26 2.89
CA GLY A 60 1.79 1.09 4.02
C GLY A 60 1.69 -0.30 4.62
N SER A 61 0.48 -0.83 4.83
CA SER A 61 0.25 -2.21 5.27
C SER A 61 0.77 -3.23 4.26
N ASN A 62 0.63 -2.97 2.96
CA ASN A 62 1.17 -3.86 1.92
C ASN A 62 2.71 -3.90 1.96
N PHE A 63 3.36 -2.74 2.13
CA PHE A 63 4.81 -2.63 2.28
C PHE A 63 5.31 -3.27 3.59
N ALA A 64 4.60 -3.06 4.70
CA ALA A 64 4.91 -3.69 5.98
C ALA A 64 4.84 -5.21 5.87
N ASN A 65 3.80 -5.74 5.24
CA ASN A 65 3.68 -7.17 5.00
C ASN A 65 4.80 -7.68 4.09
N ASP A 66 5.25 -6.93 3.09
CA ASP A 66 6.39 -7.33 2.23
C ASP A 66 7.71 -7.36 3.02
N TYR A 67 7.97 -6.30 3.78
CA TYR A 67 9.18 -6.18 4.60
C TYR A 67 9.25 -7.24 5.69
N PHE A 68 8.20 -7.40 6.52
CA PHE A 68 8.23 -8.32 7.65
C PHE A 68 8.16 -9.79 7.22
N ASP A 69 7.46 -10.12 6.13
CA ASP A 69 7.43 -11.51 5.62
C ASP A 69 8.81 -11.94 5.11
N PHE A 70 9.58 -11.02 4.50
CA PHE A 70 10.97 -11.26 4.09
C PHE A 70 11.86 -11.67 5.27
N PHE A 71 11.83 -10.94 6.38
CA PHE A 71 12.64 -11.28 7.57
C PHE A 71 12.14 -12.52 8.30
N LYS A 72 10.85 -12.82 8.23
CA LYS A 72 10.27 -14.03 8.83
C LYS A 72 10.53 -15.29 8.00
N GLY A 73 11.07 -15.18 6.79
CA GLY A 73 11.24 -16.30 5.87
C GLY A 73 9.91 -16.91 5.42
N ALA A 74 8.81 -16.15 5.51
CA ALA A 74 7.47 -16.62 5.17
C ALA A 74 7.21 -16.70 3.65
N ASP A 75 8.11 -16.11 2.85
CA ASP A 75 8.04 -16.12 1.40
C ASP A 75 8.82 -17.31 0.83
N THR A 76 8.17 -18.48 0.81
CA THR A 76 8.66 -19.70 0.15
C THR A 76 8.13 -19.82 -1.28
N HIS A 77 8.74 -20.68 -2.10
CA HIS A 77 8.28 -20.96 -3.48
C HIS A 77 6.84 -21.52 -3.54
N GLU A 78 6.35 -22.11 -2.45
CA GLU A 78 4.99 -22.68 -2.35
C GLU A 78 3.91 -21.63 -2.10
N ARG A 79 4.30 -20.35 -1.91
CA ARG A 79 3.36 -19.30 -1.55
C ARG A 79 2.42 -18.95 -2.71
N LEU A 80 1.14 -19.19 -2.49
CA LEU A 80 0.07 -18.73 -3.38
C LEU A 80 -0.24 -17.25 -3.09
N GLY A 81 0.29 -16.35 -3.93
CA GLY A 81 0.03 -14.91 -3.82
C GLY A 81 0.84 -14.09 -4.81
N PRO A 82 0.58 -12.77 -4.91
CA PRO A 82 1.37 -11.90 -5.77
C PRO A 82 2.84 -11.89 -5.31
N THR A 83 3.74 -11.77 -6.29
CA THR A 83 5.19 -11.65 -6.09
C THR A 83 5.50 -10.55 -5.09
N ARG A 84 6.33 -10.87 -4.10
CA ARG A 84 6.83 -9.92 -3.10
C ARG A 84 8.07 -9.23 -3.65
N ALA A 85 8.10 -7.90 -3.55
CA ALA A 85 9.16 -7.13 -4.18
C ALA A 85 10.50 -7.35 -3.49
N THR A 86 10.52 -7.53 -2.16
CA THR A 86 11.76 -7.81 -1.42
C THR A 86 12.27 -9.24 -1.64
N ALA A 87 11.40 -10.25 -1.51
CA ALA A 87 11.77 -11.65 -1.70
C ALA A 87 12.20 -11.96 -3.15
N ALA A 88 11.62 -11.28 -4.15
CA ALA A 88 12.02 -11.41 -5.54
C ALA A 88 13.27 -10.57 -5.92
N GLY A 89 13.88 -9.86 -4.96
CA GLY A 89 15.05 -9.02 -5.20
C GLY A 89 14.78 -7.75 -6.02
N LEU A 90 13.51 -7.39 -6.24
CA LEU A 90 13.12 -6.20 -7.00
C LEU A 90 13.32 -4.90 -6.21
N LEU A 91 13.22 -4.97 -4.88
CA LEU A 91 13.49 -3.87 -3.95
C LEU A 91 14.34 -4.37 -2.78
N THR A 92 15.31 -3.59 -2.34
CA THR A 92 16.10 -3.94 -1.16
C THR A 92 15.25 -3.83 0.11
N PRO A 93 15.51 -4.64 1.16
CA PRO A 93 14.79 -4.51 2.43
C PRO A 93 14.88 -3.10 3.02
N THR A 94 16.04 -2.46 2.92
CA THR A 94 16.23 -1.07 3.35
C THR A 94 15.36 -0.10 2.57
N ALA A 95 15.28 -0.24 1.24
CA ALA A 95 14.39 0.59 0.42
C ALA A 95 12.93 0.38 0.81
N MET A 96 12.49 -0.87 0.97
CA MET A 96 11.12 -1.20 1.40
C MET A 96 10.80 -0.60 2.78
N ARG A 97 11.72 -0.68 3.74
CA ARG A 97 11.56 -0.05 5.07
C ARG A 97 11.37 1.46 4.97
N THR A 98 12.21 2.12 4.18
CA THR A 98 12.12 3.58 3.99
C THR A 98 10.80 3.95 3.31
N GLY A 99 10.41 3.23 2.25
CA GLY A 99 9.13 3.44 1.57
C GLY A 99 7.94 3.25 2.51
N MET A 100 7.95 2.20 3.32
CA MET A 100 6.95 1.95 4.37
C MET A 100 6.84 3.12 5.35
N LEU A 101 7.97 3.59 5.89
CA LEU A 101 7.99 4.71 6.85
C LEU A 101 7.50 6.02 6.23
N LEU A 102 7.88 6.31 4.97
CA LEU A 102 7.42 7.51 4.26
C LEU A 102 5.91 7.48 4.01
N VAL A 103 5.38 6.32 3.60
CA VAL A 103 3.93 6.17 3.35
C VAL A 103 3.13 6.32 4.64
N PHE A 104 3.55 5.69 5.74
CA PHE A 104 2.89 5.87 7.04
C PHE A 104 3.05 7.28 7.60
N GLY A 105 4.21 7.90 7.43
CA GLY A 105 4.44 9.30 7.79
C GLY A 105 3.49 10.24 7.03
N GLY A 106 3.33 10.02 5.72
CA GLY A 106 2.35 10.75 4.91
C GLY A 106 0.90 10.54 5.38
N ALA A 107 0.53 9.30 5.73
CA ALA A 107 -0.80 9.02 6.27
C ALA A 107 -1.05 9.75 7.60
N ALA A 108 -0.05 9.79 8.49
CA ALA A 108 -0.14 10.50 9.76
C ALA A 108 -0.34 12.02 9.55
N LEU A 109 0.38 12.62 8.60
CA LEU A 109 0.22 14.04 8.26
C LEU A 109 -1.17 14.39 7.70
N MET A 110 -1.82 13.46 6.99
CA MET A 110 -3.19 13.66 6.49
C MET A 110 -4.25 13.59 7.60
N GLY A 111 -3.93 13.00 8.75
CA GLY A 111 -4.83 12.85 9.89
C GLY A 111 -4.70 13.95 10.95
N LEU A 112 -3.75 14.88 10.79
CA LEU A 112 -3.54 16.05 11.65
C LEU A 112 -4.30 17.28 11.11
#